data_AF-A0A7C4JUR3-F1
#
_entry.id   AF-A0A7C4JUR3-F1
#
_cell.length_a   1.000
_cell.length_b   1.000
_cell.length_c   1.000
_cell.angle_alpha   90.00
_cell.angle_beta   90.00
_cell.angle_gamma   90.00
#
_symmetry.space_group_name_H-M   'P 1'
#
loop_
_entity.id
_entity.type
_entity.pdbx_description
1 polymer ?
#
loop_
_entity_poly.entity_id
_entity_poly.type
_entity_poly.pdbx_seq_one_letter_code
_entity_poly.pdbx_strand_id
1 'polypeptide(L)'
;MSIGILFGLLILVLIVLALWRRKQENEAWVREERYDESGSWLDKRPSERGTYGALDAAKEAERFALARQGRIAELSIDIRNYCLKHLPRFQQQDDAVVLAFSQQIRRLIERFFDSIEAVKQGKDLPQPPKTADNAHVAALKKQILNTAFEQYPWLLDWDIPRLKHLDACALALAQEIFNRAEATEASP
;
A
#
# COMPACT_ATOMS: atom_id res chain seq x y z
N MET A 1 -3.90 -69.55 16.44
CA MET A 1 -3.89 -68.64 15.28
C MET A 1 -2.47 -68.18 15.06
N SER A 2 -1.90 -68.50 13.89
CA SER A 2 -0.48 -68.27 13.58
C SER A 2 -0.17 -66.77 13.56
N ILE A 3 0.92 -66.35 14.20
CA ILE A 3 1.37 -64.93 14.30
C ILE A 3 1.42 -64.25 12.92
N GLY A 4 1.72 -64.99 11.86
CA GLY A 4 1.70 -64.48 10.48
C GLY A 4 0.32 -63.99 9.99
N ILE A 5 -0.78 -64.59 10.45
CA ILE A 5 -2.14 -64.17 10.08
C ILE A 5 -2.49 -62.83 10.77
N LEU A 6 -2.09 -62.68 12.04
CA LEU A 6 -2.26 -61.42 12.78
C LEU A 6 -1.45 -60.28 12.17
N PHE A 7 -0.21 -60.57 11.75
CA PHE A 7 0.64 -59.58 11.08
C PHE A 7 0.09 -59.17 9.71
N GLY A 8 -0.42 -60.14 8.92
CA GLY A 8 -1.06 -59.86 7.64
C GLY A 8 -2.32 -58.99 7.78
N LEU A 9 -3.16 -59.27 8.78
CA LEU A 9 -4.35 -58.45 9.08
C LEU A 9 -3.97 -57.03 9.51
N LEU A 10 -2.92 -56.88 10.33
CA LEU A 10 -2.45 -55.57 10.77
C LEU A 10 -1.98 -54.71 9.58
N ILE A 11 -1.20 -55.29 8.66
CA ILE A 11 -0.75 -54.59 7.45
C ILE A 11 -1.93 -54.17 6.58
N LEU A 12 -2.92 -55.06 6.40
CA LEU A 12 -4.11 -54.76 5.61
C LEU A 12 -4.88 -53.57 6.18
N VAL A 13 -5.06 -53.52 7.50
CA VAL A 13 -5.72 -52.39 8.20
C VAL A 13 -4.96 -51.09 8.00
N LEU A 14 -3.62 -51.12 8.10
CA LEU A 14 -2.78 -49.93 7.89
C LEU A 14 -2.86 -49.40 6.45
N ILE A 15 -2.92 -50.28 5.44
CA ILE A 15 -3.08 -49.88 4.04
C ILE A 15 -4.45 -49.23 3.83
N VAL A 16 -5.51 -49.79 4.39
CA VAL A 16 -6.87 -49.21 4.30
C VAL A 16 -6.92 -47.83 4.95
N LEU A 17 -6.32 -47.65 6.12
CA LEU A 17 -6.22 -46.36 6.80
C LEU A 17 -5.44 -45.33 5.98
N ALA A 18 -4.31 -45.73 5.38
CA ALA A 18 -3.50 -44.84 4.54
C ALA A 18 -4.27 -44.38 3.28
N LEU A 19 -4.99 -45.29 2.62
CA LEU A 19 -5.82 -44.97 1.46
C LEU A 19 -7.00 -44.06 1.83
N TRP A 20 -7.60 -44.27 3.00
CA TRP A 20 -8.73 -43.45 3.44
C TRP A 20 -8.29 -42.02 3.79
N ARG A 21 -7.14 -41.87 4.46
CA ARG A 21 -6.56 -40.56 4.77
C ARG A 21 -6.20 -39.79 3.49
N ARG A 22 -5.60 -40.47 2.50
CA ARG A 22 -5.29 -39.88 1.19
C ARG A 22 -6.54 -39.44 0.44
N LYS A 23 -7.65 -40.19 0.56
CA LYS A 23 -8.94 -39.79 -0.03
C LYS A 23 -9.49 -38.53 0.63
N GLN A 24 -9.40 -38.40 1.95
CA GLN A 24 -9.84 -37.19 2.67
C GLN A 24 -9.02 -35.97 2.29
N GLU A 25 -7.70 -36.10 2.16
CA GLU A 25 -6.81 -35.02 1.72
C GLU A 25 -7.12 -34.58 0.29
N ASN A 26 -7.33 -35.52 -0.64
CA ASN A 26 -7.75 -35.19 -2.01
C ASN A 26 -9.14 -34.53 -2.06
N GLU A 27 -10.11 -34.97 -1.26
CA GLU A 27 -11.44 -34.34 -1.20
C GLU A 27 -11.42 -32.97 -0.54
N ALA A 28 -10.50 -32.72 0.38
CA ALA A 28 -10.28 -31.41 0.98
C ALA A 28 -9.63 -30.47 -0.05
N TRP A 29 -8.59 -30.93 -0.74
CA TRP A 29 -7.90 -30.18 -1.79
C TRP A 29 -8.83 -29.86 -2.97
N VAL A 30 -9.59 -30.83 -3.48
CA VAL A 30 -10.59 -30.61 -4.55
C VAL A 30 -11.71 -29.66 -4.10
N ARG A 31 -12.04 -29.62 -2.80
CA ARG A 31 -13.02 -28.65 -2.26
C ARG A 31 -12.45 -27.24 -2.20
N GLU A 32 -11.18 -27.09 -1.83
CA GLU A 32 -10.46 -25.82 -1.77
C GLU A 32 -10.26 -25.25 -3.18
N GLU A 33 -9.84 -26.09 -4.13
CA GLU A 33 -9.61 -25.70 -5.52
C GLU A 33 -10.92 -25.41 -6.27
N ARG A 34 -12.01 -26.14 -6.00
CA ARG A 34 -13.34 -25.77 -6.51
C ARG A 34 -13.88 -24.49 -5.88
N TYR A 35 -13.47 -24.12 -4.66
CA TYR A 35 -13.84 -22.84 -4.06
C TYR A 35 -13.13 -21.67 -4.77
N ASP A 36 -11.91 -21.90 -5.26
CA ASP A 36 -11.13 -20.90 -6.00
C ASP A 36 -11.50 -20.84 -7.50
N GLU A 37 -11.86 -21.97 -8.13
CA GLU A 37 -12.16 -22.04 -9.57
C GLU A 37 -13.66 -21.95 -9.92
N SER A 38 -14.57 -22.42 -9.05
CA SER A 38 -15.99 -22.25 -9.31
C SER A 38 -16.37 -20.82 -8.97
N GLY A 39 -16.37 -19.98 -10.01
CA GLY A 39 -16.99 -18.65 -10.03
C GLY A 39 -18.48 -18.70 -9.67
N SER A 40 -18.79 -19.02 -8.41
CA SER A 40 -20.10 -18.90 -7.78
C SER A 40 -20.52 -17.44 -7.56
N TRP A 41 -19.79 -16.51 -8.20
CA TRP A 41 -20.14 -15.11 -8.44
C TRP A 41 -21.51 -14.91 -9.12
N LEU A 42 -22.14 -15.97 -9.65
CA LEU A 42 -23.29 -15.84 -10.52
C LEU A 42 -24.67 -16.19 -9.95
N ASP A 43 -24.84 -16.66 -8.70
CA ASP A 43 -26.21 -16.83 -8.21
C ASP A 43 -26.40 -16.88 -6.68
N LYS A 44 -26.06 -15.80 -5.98
CA LYS A 44 -26.53 -15.61 -4.59
C LYS A 44 -27.46 -14.39 -4.48
N ARG A 45 -28.67 -14.68 -3.99
CA ARG A 45 -29.79 -13.75 -3.86
C ARG A 45 -29.37 -12.52 -3.03
N PRO A 46 -29.89 -11.32 -3.32
CA PRO A 46 -29.49 -10.06 -2.68
C PRO A 46 -29.48 -10.06 -1.14
N SER A 47 -30.30 -10.91 -0.50
CA SER A 47 -30.44 -11.00 0.95
C SER A 47 -29.29 -11.73 1.68
N GLU A 48 -28.43 -12.47 0.97
CA GLU A 48 -27.25 -13.14 1.55
C GLU A 48 -25.93 -12.36 1.31
N ARG A 49 -26.00 -11.21 0.62
CA ARG A 49 -24.82 -10.37 0.31
C ARG A 49 -24.25 -9.60 1.51
N GLY A 50 -24.92 -9.60 2.65
CA GLY A 50 -24.56 -8.78 3.82
C GLY A 50 -23.17 -9.08 4.42
N THR A 51 -22.66 -10.30 4.24
CA THR A 51 -21.38 -10.74 4.83
C THR A 51 -20.22 -10.78 3.83
N TYR A 52 -20.47 -11.15 2.57
CA TYR A 52 -19.40 -11.27 1.56
C TYR A 52 -19.05 -9.94 0.88
N GLY A 53 -20.02 -9.05 0.63
CA GLY A 53 -19.71 -7.72 0.09
C GLY A 53 -18.88 -6.86 1.06
N ALA A 54 -19.08 -7.03 2.36
CA ALA A 54 -18.26 -6.40 3.39
C ALA A 54 -16.84 -7.01 3.46
N LEU A 55 -16.72 -8.33 3.28
CA LEU A 55 -15.42 -9.02 3.23
C LEU A 55 -14.61 -8.61 1.99
N ASP A 56 -15.25 -8.51 0.82
CA ASP A 56 -14.62 -8.07 -0.42
C ASP A 56 -14.21 -6.60 -0.34
N ALA A 57 -15.08 -5.73 0.19
CA ALA A 57 -14.75 -4.33 0.44
C ALA A 57 -13.59 -4.19 1.44
N ALA A 58 -13.54 -5.03 2.48
CA ALA A 58 -12.43 -5.03 3.45
C ALA A 58 -11.10 -5.48 2.81
N LYS A 59 -11.12 -6.55 2.01
CA LYS A 59 -9.94 -7.02 1.28
C LYS A 59 -9.48 -6.03 0.22
N GLU A 60 -10.40 -5.36 -0.47
CA GLU A 60 -10.07 -4.33 -1.44
C GLU A 60 -9.48 -3.09 -0.75
N ALA A 61 -10.02 -2.69 0.41
CA ALA A 61 -9.44 -1.64 1.25
C ALA A 61 -8.04 -2.03 1.76
N GLU A 62 -7.83 -3.29 2.14
CA GLU A 62 -6.51 -3.80 2.55
C GLU A 62 -5.51 -3.76 1.39
N ARG A 63 -5.89 -4.25 0.20
CA ARG A 63 -5.06 -4.16 -1.01
C ARG A 63 -4.71 -2.72 -1.35
N PHE A 64 -5.70 -1.83 -1.26
CA PHE A 64 -5.50 -0.41 -1.49
C PHE A 64 -4.51 0.20 -0.48
N ALA A 65 -4.64 -0.15 0.81
CA ALA A 65 -3.74 0.30 1.87
C ALA A 65 -2.30 -0.21 1.68
N LEU A 66 -2.13 -1.47 1.29
CA LEU A 66 -0.81 -2.03 0.97
C LEU A 66 -0.18 -1.35 -0.24
N ALA A 67 -0.94 -1.18 -1.32
CA ALA A 67 -0.48 -0.46 -2.51
C ALA A 67 -0.05 0.98 -2.15
N ARG A 68 -0.84 1.68 -1.34
CA ARG A 68 -0.53 3.01 -0.82
C ARG A 68 0.80 3.02 -0.06
N GLN A 69 1.02 2.10 0.86
CA GLN A 69 2.27 2.02 1.61
C GLN A 69 3.48 1.79 0.69
N GLY A 70 3.32 0.96 -0.34
CA GLY A 70 4.32 0.75 -1.38
C GLY A 70 4.64 2.05 -2.13
N ARG A 71 3.62 2.75 -2.63
CA ARG A 71 3.78 4.03 -3.35
C ARG A 71 4.44 5.11 -2.49
N ILE A 72 4.08 5.20 -1.21
CA ILE A 72 4.70 6.13 -0.27
C ILE A 72 6.20 5.83 -0.10
N ALA A 73 6.55 4.55 0.01
CA ALA A 73 7.94 4.12 0.12
C ALA A 73 8.75 4.43 -1.16
N GLU A 74 8.20 4.13 -2.33
CA GLU A 74 8.79 4.44 -3.64
C GLU A 74 9.01 5.95 -3.80
N LEU A 75 7.97 6.77 -3.57
CA LEU A 75 8.07 8.22 -3.67
C LEU A 75 9.11 8.79 -2.72
N SER A 76 9.20 8.27 -1.49
CA SER A 76 10.23 8.71 -0.54
C SER A 76 11.65 8.40 -1.04
N ILE A 77 11.86 7.27 -1.72
CA ILE A 77 13.14 6.89 -2.31
C ILE A 77 13.46 7.81 -3.49
N ASP A 78 12.48 8.06 -4.36
CA ASP A 78 12.66 8.92 -5.54
C ASP A 78 13.01 10.36 -5.14
N ILE A 79 12.32 10.91 -4.14
CA ILE A 79 12.60 12.23 -3.60
C ILE A 79 14.02 12.28 -3.00
N ARG A 80 14.41 11.27 -2.22
CA ARG A 80 15.78 11.20 -1.67
C ARG A 80 16.82 11.15 -2.79
N ASN A 81 16.61 10.29 -3.79
CA ASN A 81 17.52 10.15 -4.92
C ASN A 81 17.60 11.45 -5.73
N TYR A 82 16.47 12.16 -5.87
CA TYR A 82 16.43 13.48 -6.47
C TYR A 82 17.27 14.50 -5.67
N CYS A 83 17.09 14.56 -4.35
CA CYS A 83 17.89 15.42 -3.47
C CYS A 83 19.39 15.09 -3.55
N LEU A 84 19.76 13.80 -3.49
CA LEU A 84 21.15 13.36 -3.65
C LEU A 84 21.72 13.70 -5.03
N LYS A 85 20.92 13.76 -6.08
CA LYS A 85 21.42 14.09 -7.41
C LYS A 85 21.53 15.59 -7.65
N HIS A 86 20.62 16.38 -7.09
CA HIS A 86 20.40 17.77 -7.50
C HIS A 86 20.69 18.81 -6.43
N LEU A 87 20.90 18.42 -5.16
CA LEU A 87 21.19 19.34 -4.05
C LEU A 87 22.61 19.06 -3.53
N PRO A 88 23.61 19.90 -3.90
CA PRO A 88 25.00 19.68 -3.51
C PRO A 88 25.21 19.61 -1.99
N ARG A 89 24.44 20.38 -1.22
CA ARG A 89 24.50 20.35 0.25
C ARG A 89 24.00 19.03 0.84
N PHE A 90 23.01 18.42 0.20
CA PHE A 90 22.47 17.14 0.64
C PHE A 90 23.41 15.97 0.31
N GLN A 91 24.20 16.10 -0.77
CA GLN A 91 25.23 15.11 -1.14
C GLN A 91 26.37 14.98 -0.13
N GLN A 92 26.65 16.05 0.62
CA GLN A 92 27.73 16.10 1.59
C GLN A 92 27.33 15.57 2.98
N GLN A 93 26.07 15.16 3.14
CA GLN A 93 25.53 14.67 4.41
C GLN A 93 25.92 13.21 4.65
N ASP A 94 26.06 12.85 5.92
CA ASP A 94 26.32 11.47 6.32
C ASP A 94 25.12 10.54 6.05
N ASP A 95 25.40 9.25 5.84
CA ASP A 95 24.38 8.23 5.59
C ASP A 95 23.29 8.18 6.69
N ALA A 96 23.67 8.44 7.94
CA ALA A 96 22.74 8.49 9.07
C ALA A 96 21.72 9.62 8.91
N VAL A 97 22.17 10.78 8.42
CA VAL A 97 21.33 11.95 8.16
C VAL A 97 20.41 11.70 6.97
N VAL A 98 20.94 11.11 5.90
CA VAL A 98 20.16 10.73 4.71
C VAL A 98 19.08 9.71 5.06
N LEU A 99 19.37 8.77 5.96
CA LEU A 99 18.40 7.81 6.48
C LEU A 99 17.30 8.49 7.31
N ALA A 100 17.68 9.37 8.23
CA ALA A 100 16.73 10.14 9.04
C ALA A 100 15.81 11.01 8.18
N PHE A 101 16.37 11.66 7.16
CA PHE A 101 15.62 12.42 6.15
C PHE A 101 14.60 11.55 5.41
N SER A 102 14.99 10.33 5.01
CA SER A 102 14.07 9.36 4.37
C SER A 102 12.87 9.04 5.26
N GLN A 103 13.11 8.80 6.55
CA GLN A 103 12.04 8.52 7.51
C GLN A 103 11.12 9.74 7.73
N GLN A 104 11.70 10.94 7.75
CA GLN A 104 10.93 12.18 7.89
C GLN A 104 10.04 12.43 6.67
N ILE A 105 10.59 12.32 5.44
CA ILE A 105 9.81 12.48 4.22
C ILE A 105 8.66 11.49 4.18
N ARG A 106 8.92 10.21 4.49
CA ARG A 106 7.88 9.18 4.51
C ARG A 106 6.69 9.60 5.36
N ARG A 107 6.92 10.15 6.55
CA ARG A 107 5.86 10.66 7.45
C ARG A 107 5.12 11.86 6.86
N LEU A 108 5.83 12.76 6.17
CA LEU A 108 5.21 13.93 5.52
C LEU A 108 4.31 13.52 4.34
N ILE A 109 4.79 12.60 3.50
CA ILE A 109 4.01 12.03 2.40
C ILE A 109 2.79 11.30 2.95
N GLU A 110 2.95 10.47 3.97
CA GLU A 110 1.84 9.74 4.60
C GLU A 110 0.74 10.69 5.06
N ARG A 111 1.09 11.76 5.78
CA ARG A 111 0.12 12.80 6.21
C ARG A 111 -0.58 13.48 5.03
N PHE A 112 0.13 13.71 3.94
CA PHE A 112 -0.46 14.29 2.73
C PHE A 112 -1.47 13.32 2.10
N PHE A 113 -1.14 12.05 1.99
CA PHE A 113 -2.06 11.02 1.46
C PHE A 113 -3.25 10.80 2.41
N ASP A 114 -3.04 10.85 3.73
CA ASP A 114 -4.12 10.84 4.72
C ASP A 114 -5.07 12.03 4.51
N SER A 115 -4.53 13.21 4.20
CA SER A 115 -5.33 14.40 3.93
C SER A 115 -6.18 14.26 2.65
N ILE A 116 -5.66 13.58 1.62
CA ILE A 116 -6.44 13.26 0.40
C ILE A 116 -7.59 12.32 0.74
N GLU A 117 -7.35 11.26 1.50
CA GLU A 117 -8.39 10.31 1.91
C GLU A 117 -9.43 10.93 2.84
N ALA A 118 -9.01 11.84 3.71
CA ALA A 118 -9.90 12.63 4.55
C ALA A 118 -10.92 13.43 3.71
N VAL A 119 -10.56 13.88 2.51
CA VAL A 119 -11.51 14.55 1.59
C VAL A 119 -12.59 13.62 1.09
N LYS A 120 -12.29 12.34 0.87
CA LYS A 120 -13.30 11.33 0.54
C LYS A 120 -14.33 11.16 1.66
N GLN A 121 -13.95 11.47 2.90
CA GLN A 121 -14.83 11.47 4.08
C GLN A 121 -15.53 12.81 4.32
N GLY A 122 -15.41 13.77 3.40
CA GLY A 122 -16.03 15.09 3.49
C GLY A 122 -15.23 16.12 4.32
N LYS A 123 -13.97 15.85 4.66
CA LYS A 123 -13.09 16.84 5.30
C LYS A 123 -12.44 17.73 4.26
N ASP A 124 -12.08 18.95 4.63
CA ASP A 124 -11.31 19.83 3.75
C ASP A 124 -9.82 19.52 3.79
N LEU A 125 -9.12 19.79 2.68
CA LEU A 125 -7.66 19.77 2.65
C LEU A 125 -7.10 20.88 3.55
N PRO A 126 -5.94 20.65 4.19
CA PRO A 126 -5.28 21.66 5.02
C PRO A 126 -4.98 22.93 4.23
N GLN A 127 -5.03 24.09 4.88
CA GLN A 127 -4.65 25.34 4.22
C GLN A 127 -3.14 25.37 3.98
N PRO A 128 -2.70 25.56 2.72
CA PRO A 128 -1.28 25.61 2.40
C PRO A 128 -0.67 26.95 2.84
N PRO A 129 0.54 26.95 3.44
CA PRO A 129 1.31 28.17 3.66
C PRO A 129 1.68 28.83 2.31
N LYS A 130 1.97 30.13 2.35
CA LYS A 130 2.52 30.83 1.18
C LYS A 130 3.91 30.28 0.87
N THR A 131 4.11 29.85 -0.36
CA THR A 131 5.36 29.26 -0.85
C THR A 131 6.01 30.15 -1.91
N ALA A 132 7.33 30.01 -2.04
CA ALA A 132 8.14 30.71 -3.03
C ALA A 132 8.30 29.84 -4.28
N ASP A 133 8.58 30.49 -5.42
CA ASP A 133 8.84 29.78 -6.66
C ASP A 133 10.30 29.27 -6.70
N ASN A 134 10.48 27.98 -6.93
CA ASN A 134 11.79 27.32 -6.99
C ASN A 134 11.69 26.08 -7.90
N ALA A 135 12.64 25.95 -8.83
CA ALA A 135 12.68 24.85 -9.80
C ALA A 135 12.74 23.46 -9.14
N HIS A 136 13.48 23.30 -8.04
CA HIS A 136 13.55 22.03 -7.32
C HIS A 136 12.23 21.71 -6.63
N VAL A 137 11.57 22.72 -6.06
CA VAL A 137 10.26 22.59 -5.43
C VAL A 137 9.21 22.22 -6.48
N ALA A 138 9.24 22.83 -7.67
CA ALA A 138 8.36 22.47 -8.77
C ALA A 138 8.56 21.02 -9.23
N ALA A 139 9.80 20.54 -9.32
CA ALA A 139 10.10 19.16 -9.69
C ALA A 139 9.59 18.16 -8.63
N LEU A 140 9.82 18.42 -7.34
CA LEU A 140 9.31 17.61 -6.25
C LEU A 140 7.78 17.60 -6.21
N LYS A 141 7.14 18.77 -6.40
CA LYS A 141 5.68 18.89 -6.50
C LYS A 141 5.13 17.98 -7.60
N LYS A 142 5.78 17.98 -8.78
CA LYS A 142 5.38 17.13 -9.90
C LYS A 142 5.44 15.64 -9.55
N GLN A 143 6.50 15.19 -8.88
CA GLN A 143 6.60 13.80 -8.43
C GLN A 143 5.46 13.45 -7.47
N ILE A 144 5.22 14.30 -6.47
CA ILE A 144 4.14 14.12 -5.48
C ILE A 144 2.77 14.02 -6.16
N LEU A 145 2.45 14.96 -7.06
CA LEU A 145 1.16 14.99 -7.76
C LEU A 145 0.99 13.77 -8.67
N ASN A 146 2.03 13.39 -9.43
CA ASN A 146 1.96 12.19 -10.28
C ASN A 146 1.61 10.95 -9.45
N THR A 147 2.31 10.72 -8.34
CA THR A 147 2.01 9.60 -7.44
C THR A 147 0.61 9.71 -6.83
N ALA A 148 0.15 10.91 -6.49
CA ALA A 148 -1.20 11.12 -5.96
C ALA A 148 -2.28 10.75 -6.98
N PHE A 149 -2.15 11.18 -8.24
CA PHE A 149 -3.11 10.84 -9.31
C PHE A 149 -3.08 9.35 -9.68
N GLU A 150 -1.92 8.71 -9.60
CA GLU A 150 -1.81 7.26 -9.79
C GLU A 150 -2.50 6.48 -8.66
N GLN A 151 -2.31 6.90 -7.41
CA GLN A 151 -2.91 6.24 -6.25
C GLN A 151 -4.41 6.52 -6.10
N TYR A 152 -4.85 7.72 -6.50
CA TYR A 152 -6.22 8.18 -6.34
C TYR A 152 -6.80 8.69 -7.68
N PRO A 153 -7.16 7.80 -8.62
CA PRO A 153 -7.67 8.20 -9.93
C PRO A 153 -8.92 9.10 -9.87
N TRP A 154 -9.74 8.94 -8.81
CA TRP A 154 -10.94 9.75 -8.54
C TRP A 154 -10.64 11.23 -8.27
N LEU A 155 -9.38 11.61 -8.07
CA LEU A 155 -8.98 13.03 -8.03
C LEU A 155 -9.27 13.74 -9.35
N LEU A 156 -9.31 13.01 -10.47
CA LEU A 156 -9.63 13.58 -11.79
C LEU A 156 -11.08 14.07 -11.89
N ASP A 157 -11.97 13.58 -11.01
CA ASP A 157 -13.36 13.99 -10.94
C ASP A 157 -13.57 15.28 -10.11
N TRP A 158 -12.52 15.82 -9.50
CA TRP A 158 -12.61 17.06 -8.72
C TRP A 158 -12.81 18.29 -9.60
N ASP A 159 -13.52 19.28 -9.05
CA ASP A 159 -13.64 20.59 -9.66
C ASP A 159 -12.32 21.36 -9.60
N ILE A 160 -12.17 22.32 -10.52
CA ILE A 160 -10.96 23.12 -10.68
C ILE A 160 -10.50 23.79 -9.37
N PRO A 161 -11.39 24.38 -8.53
CA PRO A 161 -11.00 24.95 -7.24
C PRO A 161 -10.33 23.93 -6.30
N ARG A 162 -10.88 22.71 -6.17
CA ARG A 162 -10.29 21.68 -5.31
C ARG A 162 -8.96 21.18 -5.85
N LEU A 163 -8.84 21.04 -7.17
CA LEU A 163 -7.57 20.68 -7.81
C LEU A 163 -6.49 21.75 -7.60
N LYS A 164 -6.84 23.04 -7.66
CA LYS A 164 -5.90 24.13 -7.33
C LYS A 164 -5.47 24.11 -5.87
N HIS A 165 -6.38 23.78 -4.97
CA HIS A 165 -6.07 23.67 -3.55
C HIS A 165 -5.15 22.46 -3.27
N LEU A 166 -5.39 21.32 -3.94
CA LEU A 166 -4.48 20.17 -3.92
C LEU A 166 -3.09 20.52 -4.44
N ASP A 167 -3.01 21.22 -5.58
CA ASP A 167 -1.73 21.68 -6.15
C ASP A 167 -0.96 22.55 -5.14
N ALA A 168 -1.64 23.45 -4.44
CA ALA A 168 -1.05 24.29 -3.42
C ALA A 168 -0.61 23.49 -2.17
N CYS A 169 -1.36 22.48 -1.74
CA CYS A 169 -0.94 21.55 -0.69
C CYS A 169 0.32 20.75 -1.10
N ALA A 170 0.37 20.25 -2.34
CA ALA A 170 1.52 19.54 -2.87
C ALA A 170 2.75 20.46 -2.98
N LEU A 171 2.54 21.73 -3.36
CA LEU A 171 3.59 22.74 -3.39
C LEU A 171 4.17 23.02 -1.99
N ALA A 172 3.30 23.12 -0.98
CA ALA A 172 3.72 23.29 0.42
C ALA A 172 4.55 22.09 0.92
N LEU A 173 4.11 20.86 0.63
CA LEU A 173 4.86 19.66 0.96
C LEU A 173 6.24 19.64 0.27
N ALA A 174 6.27 19.92 -1.04
CA ALA A 174 7.52 19.99 -1.80
C ALA A 174 8.50 21.02 -1.23
N GLN A 175 7.98 22.19 -0.81
CA GLN A 175 8.79 23.22 -0.17
C GLN A 175 9.32 22.77 1.18
N GLU A 176 8.51 22.10 2.01
CA GLU A 176 8.96 21.57 3.30
C GLU A 176 10.07 20.53 3.11
N ILE A 177 9.92 19.62 2.15
CA ILE A 177 10.94 18.61 1.82
C ILE A 177 12.24 19.29 1.36
N PHE A 178 12.13 20.26 0.45
CA PHE A 178 13.30 21.01 -0.04
C PHE A 178 14.00 21.74 1.10
N ASN A 179 13.24 22.45 1.95
CA ASN A 179 13.79 23.16 3.09
C ASN A 179 14.49 22.21 4.06
N ARG A 180 13.94 21.02 4.31
CA ARG A 180 14.58 20.02 5.17
C ARG A 180 15.88 19.49 4.58
N ALA A 181 15.93 19.29 3.26
CA ALA A 181 17.14 18.84 2.59
C ALA A 181 18.25 19.92 2.65
N GLU A 182 17.87 21.19 2.50
CA GLU A 182 18.79 22.34 2.57
C GLU A 182 19.19 22.71 4.01
N ALA A 183 18.29 22.55 4.98
CA ALA A 183 18.50 22.94 6.38
C ALA A 183 19.23 21.88 7.21
N THR A 184 19.80 20.85 6.58
CA THR A 184 20.50 19.75 7.27
C THR A 184 21.87 20.14 7.82
N GLU A 185 21.96 21.28 8.49
CA GLU A 185 23.07 21.70 9.34
C GLU A 185 22.56 22.05 10.76
N ALA A 186 23.43 21.82 11.74
CA ALA A 186 23.30 22.05 13.18
C ALA A 186 22.61 20.97 14.03
N SER A 187 23.27 19.82 14.17
CA SER A 187 23.51 19.34 15.53
C SER A 187 25.01 19.04 15.68
N PRO A 188 25.72 19.70 16.62
CA PRO A 188 27.09 19.33 16.98
C PRO A 188 27.15 17.93 17.61
#